data_AF-A0A1H3W7J5-F1
#
_entry.id   AF-A0A1H3W7J5-F1
#
_cell.length_a   1.000
_cell.length_b   1.000
_cell.length_c   1.000
_cell.angle_alpha   90.00
_cell.angle_beta   90.00
_cell.angle_gamma   90.00
#
_symmetry.space_group_name_H-M   'P 1'
#
loop_
_entity.id
_entity.type
_entity.pdbx_description
1 polymer ?
#
loop_
_entity_poly.entity_id
_entity_poly.type
_entity_poly.pdbx_seq_one_letter_code
_entity_poly.pdbx_strand_id
1 'polypeptide(L)'
;MTDADVRELHDHLDATAELPVRPAASVRLGEAAAIAADVADADLPREVVVERVQKVASLLDGIETTGNERATDHVVAARRAATRILDESENG
;
A
#
# COMPACT_ATOMS: atom_id res chain seq x y z
N MET A 1 11.91 -1.13 10.28
CA MET A 1 10.49 -0.86 10.02
C MET A 1 10.10 0.38 10.80
N THR A 2 9.75 1.46 10.11
CA THR A 2 9.28 2.68 10.78
C THR A 2 7.77 2.87 10.57
N ASP A 3 7.12 3.43 11.58
CA ASP A 3 5.74 3.90 11.54
C ASP A 3 5.52 4.99 10.46
N ALA A 4 6.60 5.69 10.07
CA ALA A 4 6.58 6.64 8.95
C ALA A 4 6.41 5.94 7.59
N ASP A 5 7.05 4.78 7.36
CA ASP A 5 6.89 4.03 6.11
C ASP A 5 5.47 3.49 5.95
N VAL A 6 4.85 3.05 7.04
CA VAL A 6 3.46 2.57 7.04
C VAL A 6 2.50 3.73 6.72
N ARG A 7 2.72 4.91 7.30
CA ARG A 7 1.93 6.10 6.94
C ARG A 7 2.13 6.52 5.49
N GLU A 8 3.37 6.50 4.98
CA GLU A 8 3.64 6.81 3.56
C GLU A 8 2.91 5.85 2.62
N LEU A 9 2.89 4.55 2.96
CA LEU A 9 2.12 3.55 2.23
C LEU A 9 0.62 3.89 2.22
N HIS A 10 0.06 4.21 3.39
CA HIS A 10 -1.34 4.58 3.51
C HIS A 10 -1.68 5.85 2.73
N ASP A 11 -0.90 6.92 2.87
CA ASP A 11 -1.12 8.21 2.22
C ASP A 11 -1.14 8.09 0.69
N HIS A 12 -0.24 7.27 0.13
CA HIS A 12 -0.23 7.02 -1.30
C HIS A 12 -1.45 6.23 -1.77
N LEU A 13 -1.93 5.27 -0.99
CA LEU A 13 -3.13 4.52 -1.32
C LEU A 13 -4.38 5.38 -1.21
N ASP A 14 -4.49 6.20 -0.16
CA ASP A 14 -5.60 7.12 0.04
C ASP A 14 -5.68 8.18 -1.08
N ALA A 15 -4.53 8.71 -1.51
CA ALA A 15 -4.46 9.62 -2.65
C ALA A 15 -5.01 9.03 -3.96
N THR A 16 -5.02 7.69 -4.13
CA THR A 16 -5.64 7.06 -5.31
C THR A 16 -7.16 7.09 -5.30
N ALA A 17 -7.80 7.22 -4.12
CA ALA A 17 -9.25 7.26 -3.99
C ALA A 17 -9.86 8.54 -4.57
N GLU A 18 -9.11 9.64 -4.53
CA GLU A 18 -9.48 10.95 -5.09
C GLU A 18 -9.27 11.03 -6.61
N LEU A 19 -8.78 9.97 -7.26
CA LEU A 19 -8.40 9.96 -8.67
C LEU A 19 -9.28 9.02 -9.49
N PRO A 20 -9.63 9.39 -10.74
CA PRO A 20 -10.37 8.50 -11.61
C PRO A 20 -9.49 7.32 -12.02
N VAL A 21 -9.91 6.11 -11.68
CA VAL A 21 -9.20 4.85 -11.98
C VAL A 21 -10.12 3.85 -12.67
N ARG A 22 -9.54 2.87 -13.37
CA ARG A 22 -10.29 1.76 -13.98
C ARG A 22 -11.03 0.95 -12.90
N PRO A 23 -12.25 0.46 -13.15
CA PRO A 23 -13.02 -0.34 -12.19
C PRO A 23 -12.25 -1.57 -11.67
N ALA A 24 -11.49 -2.23 -12.55
CA ALA A 24 -10.68 -3.40 -12.18
C ALA A 24 -9.50 -3.07 -11.23
N ALA A 25 -9.02 -1.82 -11.23
CA ALA A 25 -8.01 -1.33 -10.30
C ALA A 25 -8.65 -0.83 -9.00
N SER A 26 -9.79 -0.13 -9.10
CA SER A 26 -10.51 0.46 -7.96
C SER A 26 -10.76 -0.53 -6.82
N VAL A 27 -11.22 -1.75 -7.12
CA VAL A 27 -11.48 -2.78 -6.09
C VAL A 27 -10.21 -3.14 -5.33
N ARG A 28 -9.09 -3.36 -6.06
CA ARG A 28 -7.80 -3.71 -5.44
C ARG A 28 -7.22 -2.56 -4.63
N LEU A 29 -7.35 -1.33 -5.14
CA LEU A 29 -6.87 -0.12 -4.45
C LEU A 29 -7.66 0.14 -3.17
N GLY A 30 -8.98 -0.04 -3.20
CA GLY A 30 -9.81 0.10 -2.00
C GLY A 30 -9.46 -0.93 -0.91
N GLU A 31 -9.27 -2.19 -1.29
CA GLU A 31 -8.83 -3.24 -0.35
C GLU A 31 -7.44 -2.94 0.21
N ALA A 32 -6.49 -2.55 -0.63
CA ALA A 32 -5.14 -2.18 -0.21
C ALA A 32 -5.15 -0.98 0.76
N ALA A 33 -5.92 0.07 0.45
CA ALA A 33 -6.05 1.26 1.30
C ALA A 33 -6.64 0.91 2.67
N ALA A 34 -7.69 0.09 2.71
CA ALA A 34 -8.30 -0.35 3.96
C ALA A 34 -7.33 -1.13 4.85
N ILE A 35 -6.52 -2.01 4.26
CA ILE A 35 -5.49 -2.74 5.00
C ILE A 35 -4.40 -1.79 5.50
N ALA A 36 -3.94 -0.85 4.65
CA ALA A 36 -2.91 0.10 5.05
C ALA A 36 -3.38 1.04 6.18
N ALA A 37 -4.64 1.46 6.16
CA ALA A 37 -5.25 2.24 7.24
C ALA A 37 -5.29 1.45 8.57
N ASP A 38 -5.75 0.19 8.52
CA ASP A 38 -5.78 -0.73 9.69
C ASP A 38 -4.38 -0.85 10.32
N VAL A 39 -3.34 -0.95 9.49
CA VAL A 39 -1.95 -1.07 9.96
C VAL A 39 -1.38 0.27 10.46
N ALA A 40 -1.77 1.40 9.87
CA ALA A 40 -1.29 2.73 10.26
C ALA A 40 -1.91 3.23 11.58
N ASP A 41 -3.15 2.82 11.88
CA ASP A 41 -3.90 3.28 13.05
C ASP A 41 -3.76 2.37 14.28
N ALA A 42 -3.29 1.12 14.10
CA ALA A 42 -3.21 0.13 15.17
C ALA A 42 -1.78 -0.14 15.64
N ASP A 43 -1.61 -0.27 16.96
CA ASP A 43 -0.38 -0.78 17.57
C ASP A 43 -0.33 -2.31 17.42
N LEU A 44 0.08 -2.77 16.24
CA LEU A 44 0.14 -4.17 15.88
C LEU A 44 1.54 -4.77 16.09
N PRO A 45 1.63 -6.06 16.48
CA PRO A 45 2.91 -6.77 16.46
C PRO A 45 3.56 -6.71 15.08
N ARG A 46 4.88 -6.57 15.04
CA ARG A 46 5.66 -6.45 13.80
C ARG A 46 5.33 -7.54 12.78
N GLU A 47 5.19 -8.79 13.22
CA GLU A 47 4.84 -9.92 12.34
C GLU A 47 3.48 -9.73 11.64
N VAL A 48 2.51 -9.15 12.33
CA VAL A 48 1.18 -8.85 11.78
C VAL A 48 1.28 -7.70 10.78
N VAL A 49 2.04 -6.65 11.10
CA VAL A 49 2.30 -5.54 10.17
C VAL A 49 2.90 -6.06 8.86
N VAL A 50 3.90 -6.94 8.95
CA VAL A 50 4.56 -7.54 7.79
C VAL A 50 3.59 -8.36 6.96
N GLU A 51 2.81 -9.25 7.58
CA GLU A 51 1.80 -10.06 6.87
C GLU A 51 0.79 -9.18 6.11
N ARG A 52 0.31 -8.13 6.76
CA ARG A 52 -0.65 -7.18 6.16
C ARG A 52 -0.02 -6.39 5.02
N VAL A 53 1.22 -5.94 5.16
CA VAL A 53 1.94 -5.22 4.09
C VAL A 53 2.27 -6.15 2.91
N GLN A 54 2.57 -7.42 3.14
CA GLN A 54 2.72 -8.42 2.06
C GLN A 54 1.43 -8.58 1.26
N LYS A 55 0.28 -8.59 1.95
CA LYS A 55 -1.04 -8.62 1.30
C LYS A 55 -1.27 -7.37 0.44
N VAL A 56 -0.94 -6.18 0.95
CA VAL A 56 -1.00 -4.92 0.19
C VAL A 56 -0.10 -5.00 -1.05
N ALA A 57 1.16 -5.39 -0.91
CA ALA A 57 2.08 -5.54 -2.03
C ALA A 57 1.53 -6.48 -3.12
N SER A 58 0.92 -7.59 -2.71
CA SER A 58 0.29 -8.55 -3.62
C SER A 58 -0.92 -7.98 -4.38
N LEU A 59 -1.74 -7.15 -3.72
CA LEU A 59 -2.86 -6.45 -4.36
C LEU A 59 -2.37 -5.44 -5.40
N LEU A 60 -1.33 -4.68 -5.04
CA LEU A 60 -0.72 -3.71 -5.94
C LEU A 60 0.01 -4.38 -7.11
N ASP A 61 0.52 -5.60 -6.93
CA ASP A 61 1.23 -6.33 -7.97
C ASP A 61 0.36 -6.57 -9.22
N GLY A 62 -0.93 -6.83 -9.00
CA GLY A 62 -1.93 -6.99 -10.06
C GLY A 62 -2.36 -5.70 -10.77
N ILE A 63 -1.76 -4.55 -10.46
CA ILE A 63 -2.09 -3.26 -11.07
C ILE A 63 -0.90 -2.77 -11.90
N GLU A 64 -0.96 -2.96 -13.22
CA GLU A 64 0.03 -2.42 -14.17
C GLU A 64 -0.22 -0.94 -14.50
N THR A 65 -1.49 -0.55 -14.57
CA THR A 65 -1.91 0.85 -14.77
C THR A 65 -3.30 1.06 -14.22
N THR A 66 -3.55 2.26 -13.69
CA THR A 66 -4.87 2.67 -13.21
C THR A 66 -5.71 3.36 -14.29
N GLY A 67 -5.15 3.63 -15.47
CA GLY A 67 -5.75 4.49 -16.50
C GLY A 67 -5.60 5.99 -16.22
N ASN A 68 -4.92 6.34 -15.13
CA ASN A 68 -4.56 7.70 -14.75
C ASN A 68 -3.09 7.71 -14.31
N GLU A 69 -2.29 8.58 -14.92
CA GLU A 69 -0.85 8.63 -14.66
C GLU A 69 -0.54 8.95 -13.20
N ARG A 70 -1.22 9.95 -12.61
CA ARG A 70 -1.03 10.31 -11.19
C ARG A 70 -1.39 9.17 -10.24
N ALA A 71 -2.50 8.48 -10.50
CA ALA A 71 -2.87 7.32 -9.68
C ALA A 71 -1.89 6.17 -9.87
N THR A 72 -1.33 6.00 -11.06
CA THR A 72 -0.27 5.02 -11.31
C THR A 72 1.01 5.37 -10.56
N ASP A 73 1.41 6.66 -10.53
CA ASP A 73 2.56 7.13 -9.75
C ASP A 73 2.38 6.85 -8.26
N HIS A 74 1.19 7.10 -7.71
CA HIS A 74 0.86 6.75 -6.33
C HIS A 74 0.94 5.24 -6.07
N VAL A 75 0.46 4.40 -6.99
CA VAL A 75 0.60 2.93 -6.88
C VAL A 75 2.07 2.51 -6.88
N VAL A 76 2.89 3.09 -7.75
CA VAL A 76 4.33 2.81 -7.80
C VAL A 76 5.02 3.24 -6.50
N ALA A 77 4.67 4.41 -5.97
CA ALA A 77 5.21 4.89 -4.70
C ALA A 77 4.78 4.01 -3.52
N ALA A 78 3.50 3.63 -3.44
CA ALA A 78 2.98 2.68 -2.45
C ALA A 78 3.70 1.32 -2.51
N ARG A 79 3.93 0.77 -3.72
CA ARG A 79 4.73 -0.46 -3.87
C ARG A 79 6.13 -0.31 -3.30
N ARG A 80 6.80 0.82 -3.55
CA ARG A 80 8.16 1.07 -3.01
C ARG A 80 8.16 1.14 -1.50
N ALA A 81 7.20 1.83 -0.89
CA ALA A 81 7.05 1.88 0.56
C ALA A 81 6.81 0.49 1.15
N ALA A 82 5.91 -0.30 0.55
CA ALA A 82 5.68 -1.69 0.94
C ALA A 82 6.97 -2.54 0.86
N THR A 83 7.72 -2.46 -0.24
CA THR A 83 9.00 -3.17 -0.36
C THR A 83 9.99 -2.77 0.72
N ARG A 84 10.14 -1.48 1.03
CA ARG A 84 11.04 -1.04 2.12
C ARG A 84 10.65 -1.66 3.47
N ILE A 85 9.35 -1.64 3.79
CA ILE A 85 8.84 -2.23 5.04
C ILE A 85 9.19 -3.73 5.12
N LEU A 86 9.02 -4.46 4.02
CA LEU A 86 9.32 -5.89 3.95
C LEU A 86 10.82 -6.16 4.02
N ASP A 87 11.65 -5.42 3.29
CA ASP A 87 13.11 -5.57 3.32
C ASP A 87 13.67 -5.27 4.72
N GLU A 88 13.16 -4.24 5.39
CA GLU A 88 13.53 -3.93 6.77
C GLU A 88 13.03 -4.98 7.77
N SER A 89 12.01 -5.75 7.40
CA SER A 89 11.49 -6.83 8.22
C SER A 89 12.39 -8.06 8.23
N GLU A 90 13.05 -8.33 7.10
CA GLU A 90 13.97 -9.46 6.92
C GLU A 90 15.38 -9.17 7.47
N ASN A 91 15.77 -7.88 7.53
CA ASN A 91 17.10 -7.44 7.93
C ASN A 91 17.25 -7.08 9.43
N GLY A 92 16.21 -7.23 10.24
CA GLY A 92 16.22 -6.89 11.67
C GLY A 92 15.49 -7.91 12.51
#